data_AF-A0A9W4QXK3-F1
#
_entry.id   AF-A0A9W4QXK3-F1
#
_cell.length_a   1.000
_cell.length_b   1.000
_cell.length_c   1.000
_cell.angle_alpha   90.00
_cell.angle_beta   90.00
_cell.angle_gamma   90.00
#
_symmetry.space_group_name_H-M   'P 1'
#
loop_
_entity.id
_entity.type
_entity.pdbx_description
1 polymer ?
#
loop_
_entity_poly.entity_id
_entity_poly.type
_entity_poly.pdbx_seq_one_letter_code
_entity_poly.pdbx_strand_id
1 'polypeptide(L)'
;MFNWSNTKHAIYLHGTYLLTHPESGERWQSKQQAQLWFNEYQAQEQLREDELAQQSSPELKTVKLQSVTGALRVPSDLSSGVVKVTVAEGQNVTLTGQLEIDDESFLLPVLRDDGRRIYFPIEVQGGQFNAIFNFPTSGRFEVSAALLNEDFAAPRFSASNITFYVVREAQAAS
;
A
#
# COMPACT_ATOMS: atom_id res chain seq x y z
N MET A 1 -20.65 -26.72 -2.83
CA MET A 1 -21.90 -27.27 -3.42
C MET A 1 -22.49 -28.28 -2.45
N PHE A 2 -23.79 -28.20 -2.14
CA PHE A 2 -24.45 -29.16 -1.25
C PHE A 2 -24.56 -30.53 -1.92
N ASN A 3 -24.04 -31.57 -1.27
CA ASN A 3 -24.10 -32.94 -1.77
C ASN A 3 -24.69 -33.86 -0.68
N TRP A 4 -25.88 -34.37 -0.93
CA TRP A 4 -26.63 -35.18 0.02
C TRP A 4 -26.65 -36.66 -0.37
N SER A 5 -26.32 -37.53 0.58
CA SER A 5 -26.47 -38.98 0.44
C SER A 5 -27.75 -39.46 1.09
N ASN A 6 -28.72 -39.91 0.27
CA ASN A 6 -29.95 -40.52 0.78
C ASN A 6 -29.70 -41.85 1.51
N THR A 7 -28.68 -42.62 1.12
CA THR A 7 -28.37 -43.90 1.75
C THR A 7 -27.73 -43.72 3.12
N LYS A 8 -26.85 -42.73 3.28
CA LYS A 8 -26.14 -42.46 4.54
C LYS A 8 -26.84 -41.43 5.43
N HIS A 9 -27.87 -40.76 4.92
CA HIS A 9 -28.52 -39.61 5.56
C HIS A 9 -27.48 -38.58 6.01
N ALA A 10 -26.64 -38.12 5.08
CA ALA A 10 -25.44 -37.35 5.38
C ALA A 10 -25.09 -36.35 4.29
N ILE A 11 -24.38 -35.29 4.70
CA ILE A 11 -23.80 -34.29 3.80
C ILE A 11 -22.38 -34.73 3.44
N TYR A 12 -22.00 -34.67 2.17
CA TYR A 12 -20.61 -34.84 1.73
C TYR A 12 -19.92 -33.48 1.69
N LEU A 13 -18.94 -33.29 2.57
CA LEU A 13 -18.23 -32.02 2.79
C LEU A 13 -16.76 -32.31 3.09
N HIS A 14 -15.84 -31.54 2.51
CA HIS A 14 -14.38 -31.65 2.74
C HIS A 14 -13.82 -33.07 2.58
N GLY A 15 -14.32 -33.82 1.59
CA GLY A 15 -13.87 -35.19 1.31
C GLY A 15 -14.48 -36.27 2.21
N THR A 16 -15.32 -35.92 3.19
CA THR A 16 -15.92 -36.87 4.15
C THR A 16 -17.44 -36.74 4.25
N TYR A 17 -18.08 -37.72 4.90
CA TYR A 17 -19.53 -37.70 5.18
C TYR A 17 -19.80 -37.20 6.59
N LEU A 18 -20.53 -36.10 6.69
CA LEU A 18 -21.03 -35.56 7.93
C LEU A 18 -22.37 -36.21 8.28
N LEU A 19 -22.30 -37.21 9.15
CA LEU A 19 -23.44 -38.08 9.53
C LEU A 19 -24.41 -37.42 10.52
N THR A 20 -23.95 -36.43 11.27
CA THR A 20 -24.67 -35.76 12.35
C THR A 20 -24.48 -34.26 12.26
N HIS A 21 -25.43 -33.51 12.81
CA HIS A 21 -25.31 -32.07 12.98
C HIS A 21 -24.10 -31.76 13.87
N PRO A 22 -23.16 -30.88 13.47
CA PRO A 22 -21.93 -30.64 14.24
C PRO A 22 -22.19 -30.07 15.64
N GLU A 23 -23.21 -29.24 15.78
CA GLU A 23 -23.50 -28.56 17.05
C GLU A 23 -24.34 -29.41 18.03
N SER A 24 -25.34 -30.15 17.55
CA SER A 24 -26.19 -30.97 18.42
C SER A 24 -25.72 -32.41 18.57
N GLY A 25 -24.87 -32.91 17.65
CA GLY A 25 -24.44 -34.30 17.61
C GLY A 25 -25.52 -35.29 17.13
N GLU A 26 -26.72 -34.82 16.81
CA GLU A 26 -27.84 -35.65 16.39
C GLU A 26 -27.80 -35.97 14.89
N ARG A 27 -28.47 -37.05 14.49
CA ARG A 27 -28.63 -37.40 13.07
C ARG A 27 -29.48 -36.35 12.35
N TRP A 28 -29.18 -36.12 11.08
CA TRP A 28 -29.99 -35.27 10.21
C TRP A 28 -31.41 -35.82 10.09
N GLN A 29 -32.41 -35.00 10.44
CA GLN A 29 -33.82 -35.38 10.39
C GLN A 29 -34.38 -35.31 8.97
N SER A 30 -33.81 -34.43 8.13
CA SER A 30 -34.22 -34.28 6.73
C SER A 30 -33.13 -33.66 5.86
N LYS A 31 -33.25 -33.85 4.53
CA LYS A 31 -32.41 -33.15 3.55
C LYS A 31 -32.57 -31.63 3.65
N GLN A 32 -33.78 -31.15 3.92
CA GLN A 32 -34.07 -29.72 4.07
C GLN A 32 -33.32 -29.12 5.27
N GLN A 33 -33.35 -29.80 6.42
CA GLN A 33 -32.59 -29.38 7.61
C GLN A 33 -31.08 -29.33 7.32
N ALA A 34 -30.55 -30.38 6.68
CA ALA A 34 -29.15 -30.46 6.29
C ALA A 34 -28.75 -29.35 5.30
N GLN A 35 -29.64 -28.98 4.38
CA GLN A 35 -29.41 -27.90 3.41
C GLN A 35 -29.39 -26.51 4.08
N LEU A 36 -30.28 -26.27 5.05
CA LEU A 36 -30.31 -25.00 5.79
C LEU A 36 -28.99 -24.79 6.55
N TRP A 37 -28.57 -25.79 7.33
CA TRP A 37 -27.29 -25.75 8.01
C TRP A 37 -26.12 -25.56 7.05
N PHE A 38 -26.11 -26.26 5.91
CA PHE A 38 -25.03 -26.11 4.93
C PHE A 38 -24.92 -24.68 4.37
N ASN A 39 -26.06 -24.01 4.14
CA ASN A 39 -26.07 -22.63 3.67
C ASN A 39 -25.52 -21.67 4.72
N GLU A 40 -25.91 -21.85 5.99
CA GLU A 40 -25.39 -21.07 7.12
C GLU A 40 -23.88 -21.29 7.28
N TYR A 41 -23.43 -22.55 7.23
CA TYR A 41 -22.02 -22.90 7.25
C TYR A 41 -21.23 -22.20 6.14
N GLN A 42 -21.72 -22.23 4.89
CA GLN A 42 -21.05 -21.54 3.78
C GLN A 42 -21.02 -20.02 3.97
N ALA A 43 -22.10 -19.43 4.48
CA ALA A 43 -22.14 -18.00 4.77
C ALA A 43 -21.12 -17.61 5.86
N GLN A 44 -20.99 -18.42 6.90
CA GLN A 44 -20.00 -18.21 7.97
C GLN A 44 -18.56 -18.37 7.47
N GLU A 45 -18.28 -19.36 6.63
CA GLU A 45 -16.94 -19.54 6.05
C GLU A 45 -16.57 -18.35 5.16
N GLN A 46 -17.52 -17.84 4.34
CA GLN A 46 -17.28 -16.64 3.54
C GLN A 46 -17.01 -15.42 4.41
N LEU A 47 -17.81 -15.22 5.48
CA LEU A 47 -17.57 -14.12 6.42
C LEU A 47 -16.19 -14.23 7.07
N ARG A 48 -15.79 -15.44 7.48
CA ARG A 48 -14.46 -15.70 8.04
C ARG A 48 -13.34 -15.44 7.04
N GLU A 49 -13.51 -15.83 5.78
CA GLU A 49 -12.56 -15.53 4.71
C GLU A 49 -12.44 -14.03 4.47
N ASP A 50 -13.57 -13.31 4.45
CA ASP A 50 -13.61 -11.86 4.31
C ASP A 50 -12.95 -11.15 5.51
N GLU A 51 -13.19 -11.62 6.73
CA GLU A 51 -12.54 -11.12 7.96
C GLU A 51 -11.03 -11.36 7.95
N LEU A 52 -10.59 -12.55 7.54
CA LEU A 52 -9.16 -12.87 7.39
C LEU A 52 -8.51 -12.01 6.30
N ALA A 53 -9.20 -11.78 5.19
CA ALA A 53 -8.74 -10.89 4.12
C ALA A 53 -8.60 -9.44 4.62
N GLN A 54 -9.54 -8.96 5.43
CA GLN A 54 -9.47 -7.62 6.03
C GLN A 54 -8.37 -7.50 7.08
N GLN A 55 -8.14 -8.52 7.92
CA GLN A 55 -7.03 -8.54 8.88
C GLN A 55 -5.66 -8.60 8.20
N SER A 56 -5.58 -9.12 6.98
CA SER A 56 -4.33 -9.24 6.23
C SER A 56 -3.93 -7.98 5.45
N SER A 57 -4.76 -6.94 5.41
CA SER A 57 -4.42 -5.69 4.73
C SER A 57 -3.63 -4.79 5.69
N PRO A 58 -2.31 -4.56 5.46
CA PRO A 58 -1.52 -3.72 6.34
C PRO A 58 -2.08 -2.29 6.32
N GLU A 59 -2.31 -1.73 7.51
CA GLU A 59 -2.66 -0.32 7.65
C GLU A 59 -1.47 0.54 7.18
N LEU A 60 -1.62 1.21 6.04
CA LEU A 60 -0.56 2.02 5.46
C LEU A 60 -0.34 3.29 6.27
N LYS A 61 0.91 3.55 6.67
CA LYS A 61 1.31 4.81 7.28
C LYS A 61 1.31 5.93 6.24
N THR A 62 0.54 6.97 6.50
CA THR A 62 0.39 8.09 5.57
C THR A 62 1.57 9.06 5.69
N VAL A 63 2.26 9.29 4.58
CA VAL A 63 3.30 10.31 4.43
C VAL A 63 2.63 11.65 4.17
N LYS A 64 2.87 12.65 5.03
CA LYS A 64 2.34 14.01 4.88
C LYS A 64 3.47 14.97 4.58
N LEU A 65 3.54 15.46 3.34
CA LEU A 65 4.50 16.49 2.95
C LEU A 65 4.11 17.84 3.57
N GLN A 66 5.04 18.48 4.29
CA GLN A 66 4.79 19.77 4.95
C GLN A 66 5.49 20.93 4.26
N SER A 67 6.73 20.74 3.81
CA SER A 67 7.48 21.82 3.17
C SER A 67 8.42 21.31 2.09
N VAL A 68 8.70 22.19 1.12
CA VAL A 68 9.72 22.01 0.09
C VAL A 68 10.55 23.28 0.06
N THR A 69 11.85 23.17 0.30
CA THR A 69 12.79 24.31 0.28
C THR A 69 13.91 24.07 -0.74
N GLY A 70 14.52 25.15 -1.24
CA GLY A 70 15.56 25.06 -2.28
C GLY A 70 15.04 24.81 -3.71
N ALA A 71 13.73 24.75 -3.92
CA ALA A 71 13.13 24.65 -5.25
C ALA A 71 12.87 26.03 -5.87
N LEU A 72 12.89 26.11 -7.20
CA LEU A 72 12.54 27.31 -7.97
C LEU A 72 11.04 27.60 -7.94
N ARG A 73 10.22 26.53 -7.94
CA ARG A 73 8.77 26.62 -7.88
C ARG A 73 8.20 25.46 -7.09
N VAL A 74 7.29 25.78 -6.18
CA VAL A 74 6.56 24.84 -5.33
C VAL A 74 5.07 25.18 -5.45
N PRO A 75 4.15 24.21 -5.52
CA PRO A 75 2.72 24.51 -5.53
C PRO A 75 2.31 25.04 -4.15
N SER A 76 1.26 25.87 -4.12
CA SER A 76 0.75 26.45 -2.86
C SER A 76 0.10 25.41 -1.95
N ASP A 77 -0.36 24.30 -2.51
CA ASP A 77 -0.95 23.18 -1.80
C ASP A 77 -0.11 21.92 -2.04
N LEU A 78 0.35 21.32 -0.95
CA LEU A 78 1.14 20.08 -0.93
C LEU A 78 0.30 18.85 -0.55
N SER A 79 -0.98 19.05 -0.22
CA SER A 79 -1.89 18.00 0.24
C SER A 79 -2.75 17.39 -0.87
N SER A 80 -2.84 18.02 -2.04
CA SER A 80 -3.70 17.58 -3.13
C SER A 80 -2.96 16.90 -4.30
N GLY A 81 -3.40 15.68 -4.63
CA GLY A 81 -3.04 14.99 -5.87
C GLY A 81 -1.53 14.84 -6.12
N VAL A 82 -1.10 15.20 -7.33
CA VAL A 82 0.32 15.14 -7.74
C VAL A 82 1.00 16.48 -7.44
N VAL A 83 1.99 16.46 -6.55
CA VAL A 83 2.80 17.62 -6.20
C VAL A 83 3.85 17.86 -7.29
N LYS A 84 3.86 19.03 -7.92
CA LYS A 84 4.80 19.37 -9.01
C LYS A 84 5.80 20.43 -8.56
N VAL A 85 7.07 20.05 -8.45
CA VAL A 85 8.16 20.92 -7.98
C VAL A 85 9.10 21.22 -9.14
N THR A 86 9.51 22.47 -9.32
CA THR A 86 10.55 22.85 -10.29
C THR A 86 11.86 23.15 -9.56
N VAL A 87 12.96 22.57 -10.04
CA VAL A 87 14.27 22.55 -9.38
C VAL A 87 15.36 22.90 -10.38
N ALA A 88 16.41 23.60 -9.97
CA ALA A 88 17.60 23.75 -10.82
C ALA A 88 18.49 22.51 -10.76
N GLU A 89 19.07 22.11 -11.90
CA GLU A 89 20.08 21.05 -11.96
C GLU A 89 21.22 21.33 -10.98
N GLY A 90 21.64 20.32 -10.22
CA GLY A 90 22.70 20.42 -9.21
C GLY A 90 22.33 21.16 -7.93
N GLN A 91 21.10 21.67 -7.80
CA GLN A 91 20.63 22.35 -6.58
C GLN A 91 20.08 21.34 -5.57
N ASN A 92 20.38 21.59 -4.29
CA ASN A 92 19.78 20.84 -3.18
C ASN A 92 18.34 21.30 -2.94
N VAL A 93 17.42 20.34 -2.88
CA VAL A 93 16.02 20.54 -2.50
C VAL A 93 15.73 19.68 -1.30
N THR A 94 15.19 20.30 -0.26
CA THR A 94 14.85 19.59 0.98
C THR A 94 13.34 19.46 1.08
N LEU A 95 12.87 18.22 1.26
CA LEU A 95 11.48 17.90 1.56
C LEU A 95 11.40 17.50 3.02
N THR A 96 10.50 18.13 3.75
CA THR A 96 10.19 17.75 5.14
C THR A 96 8.71 17.45 5.30
N GLY A 97 8.41 16.56 6.22
CA GLY A 97 7.04 16.21 6.53
C GLY A 97 6.90 15.22 7.67
N GLN A 98 5.70 14.67 7.83
CA GLN A 98 5.40 13.67 8.86
C GLN A 98 5.33 12.28 8.27
N LEU A 99 5.93 11.34 9.00
CA LEU A 99 5.83 9.91 8.79
C LEU A 99 5.92 9.24 10.17
N GLU A 100 4.77 8.88 10.74
CA GLU A 100 4.63 8.36 12.12
C GLU A 100 5.12 6.90 12.21
N ILE A 101 6.43 6.73 12.08
CA ILE A 101 7.16 5.49 12.32
C ILE A 101 8.31 5.75 13.30
N ASP A 102 8.90 4.67 13.81
CA ASP A 102 10.12 4.73 14.62
C ASP A 102 11.28 5.31 13.82
N ASP A 103 12.29 5.82 14.54
CA ASP A 103 13.48 6.41 13.92
C ASP A 103 14.17 5.38 13.00
N GLU A 104 14.17 5.67 11.71
CA GLU A 104 14.65 4.77 10.65
C GLU A 104 15.22 5.60 9.51
N SER A 105 16.30 5.10 8.91
CA SER A 105 16.86 5.65 7.66
C SER A 105 16.79 4.60 6.57
N PHE A 106 16.33 5.01 5.39
CA PHE A 106 16.20 4.12 4.24
C PHE A 106 16.50 4.85 2.92
N LEU A 107 16.58 4.11 1.83
CA LEU A 107 16.79 4.66 0.50
C LEU A 107 15.45 4.87 -0.19
N LEU A 108 15.24 6.07 -0.72
CA LEU A 108 14.09 6.43 -1.52
C LEU A 108 14.45 6.35 -3.01
N PRO A 109 13.90 5.38 -3.75
CA PRO A 109 14.05 5.35 -5.20
C PRO A 109 13.24 6.47 -5.86
N VAL A 110 13.89 7.17 -6.79
CA VAL A 110 13.31 8.21 -7.65
C VAL A 110 13.46 7.75 -9.10
N LEU A 111 12.36 7.71 -9.83
CA LEU A 111 12.34 7.27 -11.22
C LEU A 111 12.54 8.47 -12.15
N ARG A 112 13.53 8.38 -13.05
CA ARG A 112 13.69 9.33 -14.15
C ARG A 112 12.85 8.91 -15.35
N ASP A 113 12.47 9.87 -16.20
CA ASP A 113 11.71 9.65 -17.43
C ASP A 113 12.31 8.63 -18.42
N ASP A 114 13.62 8.40 -18.37
CA ASP A 114 14.31 7.35 -19.14
C ASP A 114 14.29 5.96 -18.49
N GLY A 115 13.56 5.79 -17.38
CA GLY A 115 13.38 4.54 -16.65
C GLY A 115 14.50 4.23 -15.65
N ARG A 116 15.51 5.10 -15.49
CA ARG A 116 16.58 4.88 -14.50
C ARG A 116 16.12 5.27 -13.09
N ARG A 117 16.59 4.51 -12.10
CA ARG A 117 16.40 4.83 -10.67
C ARG A 117 17.61 5.61 -10.15
N ILE A 118 17.33 6.62 -9.35
CA ILE A 118 18.30 7.33 -8.52
C ILE A 118 17.83 7.17 -7.08
N TYR A 119 18.75 6.87 -6.16
CA TYR A 119 18.41 6.61 -4.77
C TYR A 119 18.88 7.78 -3.90
N PHE A 120 17.99 8.27 -3.04
CA PHE A 120 18.28 9.31 -2.07
C PHE A 120 18.08 8.78 -0.66
N PRO A 121 18.98 9.08 0.29
CA PRO A 121 18.73 8.75 1.69
C PRO A 121 17.57 9.59 2.23
N ILE A 122 16.69 8.96 2.98
CA ILE A 122 15.67 9.62 3.79
C ILE A 122 15.84 9.15 5.22
N GLU A 123 15.71 10.10 6.13
CA GLU A 123 15.82 9.88 7.57
C GLU A 123 14.50 10.29 8.22
N VAL A 124 14.00 9.43 9.10
CA VAL A 124 12.87 9.72 9.98
C VAL A 124 13.38 9.82 11.41
N GLN A 125 13.09 10.95 12.06
CA GLN A 125 13.39 11.17 13.48
C GLN A 125 12.17 11.78 14.16
N GLY A 126 11.73 11.17 15.27
CA GLY A 126 10.58 11.64 16.05
C GLY A 126 9.29 11.77 15.21
N GLY A 127 9.08 10.85 14.26
CA GLY A 127 7.94 10.85 13.35
C GLY A 127 7.97 11.94 12.26
N GLN A 128 9.10 12.63 12.08
CA GLN A 128 9.31 13.60 11.00
C GLN A 128 10.36 13.08 10.03
N PHE A 129 10.06 13.14 8.73
CA PHE A 129 11.04 12.80 7.71
C PHE A 129 11.75 14.05 7.18
N ASN A 130 13.01 13.86 6.80
CA ASN A 130 13.81 14.83 6.08
C ASN A 130 14.51 14.14 4.90
N ALA A 131 14.26 14.62 3.69
CA ALA A 131 14.85 14.09 2.47
C ALA A 131 15.50 15.21 1.66
N ILE A 132 16.78 15.05 1.34
CA ILE A 132 17.54 16.01 0.53
C ILE A 132 17.79 15.41 -0.85
N PHE A 133 17.30 16.09 -1.87
CA PHE A 133 17.43 15.72 -3.27
C PHE A 133 18.43 16.64 -3.95
N ASN A 134 19.33 16.04 -4.72
CA ASN A 134 20.23 16.74 -5.62
C ASN A 134 20.21 16.01 -6.96
N PHE A 135 19.66 16.67 -7.99
CA PHE A 135 19.50 16.07 -9.31
C PHE A 135 20.67 16.46 -10.21
N PRO A 136 21.54 15.52 -10.63
CA PRO A 136 22.74 15.84 -11.39
C PRO A 136 22.47 16.19 -12.85
N THR A 137 21.24 15.98 -13.33
CA THR A 137 20.85 16.24 -14.72
C THR A 137 19.44 16.79 -14.79
N SER A 138 19.18 17.68 -15.74
CA SER A 138 17.85 18.14 -16.12
C SER A 138 16.98 16.98 -16.63
N GLY A 139 15.67 17.06 -16.38
CA GLY A 139 14.70 16.04 -16.78
C GLY A 139 13.49 15.99 -15.86
N ARG A 140 12.63 14.99 -16.08
CA ARG A 140 11.50 14.70 -15.19
C ARG A 140 11.84 13.53 -14.27
N PHE A 141 11.59 13.71 -12.99
CA PHE A 141 11.81 12.71 -11.95
C PHE A 141 10.54 12.52 -11.12
N GLU A 142 10.28 11.29 -10.69
CA GLU A 142 9.06 10.92 -10.00
C GLU A 142 9.34 10.11 -8.73
N VAL A 143 8.60 10.47 -7.69
CA VAL A 143 8.44 9.69 -6.48
C VAL A 143 6.97 9.29 -6.39
N SER A 144 6.71 8.01 -6.19
CA SER A 144 5.37 7.47 -6.03
C SER A 144 5.29 6.57 -4.81
N ALA A 145 4.07 6.34 -4.32
CA ALA A 145 3.85 5.37 -3.25
C ALA A 145 4.36 3.96 -3.65
N ALA A 146 4.26 3.57 -4.92
CA ALA A 146 4.78 2.28 -5.37
C ALA A 146 6.32 2.21 -5.23
N LEU A 147 7.04 3.26 -5.61
CA LEU A 147 8.49 3.35 -5.47
C LEU A 147 8.91 3.36 -3.99
N LEU A 148 8.21 4.14 -3.15
CA LEU A 148 8.47 4.19 -1.72
C LEU A 148 8.31 2.83 -1.02
N ASN A 149 7.47 1.96 -1.57
CA ASN A 149 7.21 0.63 -1.03
C ASN A 149 7.97 -0.50 -1.71
N GLU A 150 8.80 -0.22 -2.72
CA GLU A 150 9.40 -1.23 -3.60
C GLU A 150 10.27 -2.25 -2.84
N ASP A 151 10.99 -1.79 -1.82
CA ASP A 151 11.94 -2.62 -1.06
C ASP A 151 11.29 -3.37 0.13
N PHE A 152 9.98 -3.23 0.35
CA PHE A 152 9.29 -3.91 1.45
C PHE A 152 8.50 -5.13 0.96
N ALA A 153 8.50 -6.20 1.75
CA ALA A 153 7.76 -7.43 1.45
C ALA A 153 6.24 -7.21 1.30
N ALA A 154 5.72 -6.18 1.97
CA ALA A 154 4.36 -5.68 1.80
C ALA A 154 4.37 -4.14 1.88
N PRO A 155 3.44 -3.43 1.22
CA PRO A 155 3.35 -1.98 1.31
C PRO A 155 3.19 -1.51 2.76
N ARG A 156 4.05 -0.57 3.19
CA ARG A 156 4.05 0.08 4.50
C ARG A 156 3.45 1.49 4.45
N PHE A 157 3.54 2.16 3.31
CA PHE A 157 3.34 3.61 3.19
C PHE A 157 2.30 4.00 2.15
N SER A 158 1.55 5.07 2.43
CA SER A 158 0.70 5.76 1.46
C SER A 158 1.21 7.19 1.30
N ALA A 159 1.38 7.68 0.07
CA ALA A 159 1.94 9.00 -0.20
C ALA A 159 1.37 9.60 -1.48
N SER A 160 1.26 10.93 -1.52
CA SER A 160 1.02 11.67 -2.76
C SER A 160 2.20 11.54 -3.70
N ASN A 161 1.94 11.41 -5.01
CA ASN A 161 3.01 11.38 -6.00
C ASN A 161 3.67 12.76 -6.10
N ILE A 162 4.99 12.78 -6.23
CA ILE A 162 5.77 14.00 -6.44
C ILE A 162 6.45 13.90 -7.79
N THR A 163 6.32 14.95 -8.59
CA THR A 163 7.05 15.11 -9.85
C THR A 163 7.99 16.29 -9.74
N PHE A 164 9.28 16.05 -9.90
CA PHE A 164 10.30 17.07 -10.02
C PHE A 164 10.57 17.37 -11.50
N TYR A 165 10.44 18.62 -11.89
CA TYR A 165 10.89 19.16 -13.17
C TYR A 165 12.24 19.85 -12.95
N VAL A 166 13.31 19.18 -13.32
CA VAL A 166 14.68 19.69 -13.16
C VAL A 166 15.07 20.43 -14.42
N VAL A 167 15.32 21.73 -14.30
CA VAL A 167 15.71 22.61 -15.40
C VAL A 167 17.19 22.92 -15.31
N ARG A 168 17.86 23.08 -16.46
CA ARG A 168 19.21 23.64 -16.48
C ARG A 168 19.13 25.10 -16.04
N GLU A 169 20.08 25.55 -15.24
CA GLU A 169 20.30 26.98 -15.13
C GLU A 169 20.73 27.49 -16.52
N ALA A 170 19.94 28.39 -17.09
CA ALA A 170 20.43 29.18 -18.20
C ALA A 170 21.54 30.07 -17.62
N GLN A 171 22.78 29.86 -18.03
CA GLN A 171 23.83 30.85 -17.79
C GLN A 171 23.32 32.16 -18.38
N ALA A 172 23.02 33.13 -17.51
CA ALA A 172 22.87 34.50 -17.96
C ALA A 172 24.20 34.87 -18.61
N ALA A 173 24.20 35.10 -19.92
CA ALA A 173 25.35 35.66 -20.61
C ALA A 173 25.65 37.02 -19.94
N SER A 174 26.74 37.05 -19.18
CA SER A 174 27.31 38.26 -18.58
C SER A 174 27.90 39.18 -19.63
#